data_AF-A0A3P0N7B3-F1
#
_entry.id   AF-A0A3P0N7B3-F1
#
_cell.length_a   1.000
_cell.length_b   1.000
_cell.length_c   1.000
_cell.angle_alpha   90.00
_cell.angle_beta   90.00
_cell.angle_gamma   90.00
#
_symmetry.space_group_name_H-M   'P 1'
#
loop_
_entity.id
_entity.type
_entity.pdbx_description
1 polymer ?
#
loop_
_entity_poly.entity_id
_entity_poly.type
_entity_poly.pdbx_seq_one_letter_code
_entity_poly.pdbx_strand_id
1 'polypeptide(L)' 'MKRDSFSIPDAVRRDATTDMLKPNDAFVRIENVVKKFGDSTAVDNVNL' A
#
# COMPACT_ATOMS: atom_id res chain seq x y z
N MET A 1 28.38 31.17 6.32
CA MET A 1 27.03 30.58 6.19
C MET A 1 27.17 29.28 5.40
N LYS A 2 27.17 28.13 6.09
CA LYS A 2 27.33 26.81 5.46
C LYS A 2 25.93 26.21 5.38
N ARG A 3 25.54 25.81 4.17
CA ARG A 3 24.21 25.34 3.78
C ARG A 3 23.72 24.26 4.74
N ASP A 4 22.61 24.54 5.42
CA ASP A 4 21.85 23.54 6.14
C ASP A 4 21.37 22.50 5.13
N SER A 5 21.97 21.32 5.17
CA SER A 5 21.50 20.17 4.42
C SER A 5 20.15 19.78 5.00
N PHE A 6 19.07 20.30 4.41
CA PHE A 6 17.72 19.86 4.72
C PHE A 6 17.65 18.36 4.41
N SER A 7 17.66 17.54 5.47
CA SER A 7 17.40 16.12 5.39
C SER A 7 16.06 15.92 4.70
N ILE A 8 16.11 15.52 3.44
CA ILE A 8 14.93 15.13 2.67
C ILE A 8 14.22 14.06 3.51
N PRO A 9 12.93 14.24 3.85
CA PRO A 9 12.21 13.25 4.66
C PRO A 9 12.26 11.90 3.94
N ASP A 10 12.55 10.82 4.67
CA ASP A 10 12.64 9.46 4.14
C ASP A 10 11.40 9.02 3.34
N ALA A 11 10.26 9.70 3.53
CA ALA A 11 9.06 9.52 2.72
C ALA A 11 9.31 9.69 1.22
N VAL A 12 10.16 10.63 0.79
CA VAL A 12 10.45 10.88 -0.64
C VAL A 12 11.46 9.88 -1.19
N ARG A 13 12.29 9.26 -0.34
CA ARG A 13 13.27 8.25 -0.79
C ARG A 13 12.63 6.91 -1.15
N ARG A 14 11.42 6.62 -0.65
CA ARG A 14 10.72 5.36 -0.96
C ARG A 14 10.19 5.30 -2.39
N ASP A 15 10.02 6.43 -3.07
CA ASP A 15 9.61 6.47 -4.48
C ASP A 15 10.78 6.15 -5.45
N ALA A 16 12.03 6.10 -4.96
CA ALA A 16 13.20 5.83 -5.78
C ALA A 16 13.66 4.36 -5.77
N THR A 17 12.95 3.48 -5.06
CA THR A 17 13.20 2.02 -5.05
C THR A 17 12.00 1.25 -5.58
N THR A 18 11.34 1.78 -6.60
CA THR A 18 10.36 1.05 -7.44
C THR A 18 11.04 0.05 -8.38
N ASP A 19 12.29 -0.30 -8.09
CA ASP A 19 13.02 -1.34 -8.80
C ASP A 19 12.95 -2.61 -7.95
N MET A 20 12.12 -3.54 -8.41
CA MET A 20 11.95 -4.90 -7.90
C MET A 20 11.13 -5.06 -6.61
N LEU A 21 9.90 -4.54 -6.57
CA LEU A 21 8.86 -5.24 -5.79
C LEU A 21 8.77 -6.64 -6.37
N LYS A 22 9.33 -7.63 -5.64
CA LYS A 22 9.07 -9.04 -5.94
C LYS A 22 7.55 -9.20 -6.06
N PRO A 23 7.02 -10.10 -6.90
CA PRO A 23 5.57 -10.25 -7.09
C PRO A 23 4.77 -10.41 -5.79
N ASN A 24 5.43 -10.77 -4.69
CA ASN A 24 4.86 -10.95 -3.36
C ASN A 24 4.92 -9.72 -2.44
N ASP A 25 5.60 -8.63 -2.82
CA ASP A 25 5.73 -7.40 -2.00
C ASP A 25 4.78 -6.28 -2.47
N ALA A 26 3.86 -6.59 -3.39
CA ALA A 26 2.85 -5.63 -3.82
C ALA A 26 1.74 -5.53 -2.75
N PHE A 27 1.60 -4.34 -2.16
CA PHE A 27 0.43 -4.03 -1.33
C PHE A 27 -0.83 -4.02 -2.22
N VAL A 28 -1.85 -4.75 -1.78
CA VAL A 28 -3.15 -4.80 -2.45
C VAL A 28 -4.13 -3.96 -1.65
N ARG A 29 -4.77 -3.02 -2.33
CA ARG A 29 -5.90 -2.27 -1.79
C ARG A 29 -7.17 -3.09 -2.00
N ILE A 30 -7.93 -3.29 -0.94
CA ILE A 30 -9.20 -3.98 -0.97
C ILE A 30 -10.30 -2.92 -0.89
N GLU A 31 -11.23 -2.94 -1.84
CA GLU A 31 -12.36 -2.00 -1.84
C GLU A 31 -13.68 -2.71 -2.09
N ASN A 32 -14.67 -2.34 -1.27
CA ASN A 32 -16.07 -2.74 -1.38
C ASN A 32 -16.24 -4.24 -1.64
N VAL A 33 -15.40 -5.07 -1.01
CA VAL A 33 -15.40 -6.51 -1.27
C VAL A 33 -16.57 -7.16 -0.56
N VAL A 34 -17.27 -8.01 -1.31
CA VAL A 34 -18.34 -8.88 -0.82
C VAL A 34 -17.99 -10.32 -1.16
N LYS A 35 -18.12 -11.23 -0.18
CA LYS A 35 -17.90 -12.66 -0.37
C LYS A 35 -19.05 -13.46 0.25
N LYS A 36 -19.63 -14.37 -0.55
CA LYS A 36 -20.74 -15.23 -0.15
C LYS A 36 -20.37 -16.71 -0.23
N PHE A 37 -20.96 -17.48 0.68
CA PHE A 37 -20.89 -18.94 0.70
C PHE A 37 -22.31 -19.49 0.82
N GLY A 38 -22.82 -20.05 -0.29
CA GLY A 38 -24.24 -20.35 -0.41
C GLY A 38 -25.07 -19.08 -0.20
N ASP A 39 -26.04 -19.15 0.72
CA ASP A 39 -26.94 -18.04 1.03
C ASP A 39 -26.37 -17.08 2.10
N SER A 40 -25.23 -17.41 2.70
CA SER A 40 -24.59 -16.58 3.73
C SER A 40 -23.58 -15.60 3.14
N THR A 41 -23.55 -14.38 3.69
CA THR A 41 -22.53 -13.38 3.37
C THR A 41 -21.46 -13.39 4.46
N ALA A 42 -20.23 -13.73 4.09
CA ALA A 42 -19.09 -13.82 5.00
C ALA A 42 -18.21 -12.58 5.00
N VAL A 43 -18.22 -11.83 3.90
CA VAL A 43 -17.56 -10.52 3.79
C VAL A 43 -18.58 -9.58 3.16
N ASP A 44 -18.83 -8.44 3.78
CA ASP A 44 -19.78 -7.44 3.29
C ASP A 44 -19.14 -6.05 3.29
N ASN A 45 -19.03 -5.46 2.10
CA ASN A 45 -18.54 -4.12 1.82
C ASN A 45 -17.25 -3.71 2.57
N VAL A 46 -16.26 -4.60 2.59
CA VAL A 46 -15.00 -4.36 3.32
C VAL A 46 -14.00 -3.56 2.49
N ASN A 47 -13.33 -2.61 3.14
CA ASN A 47 -12.24 -1.79 2.60
C ASN A 47 -11.00 -1.89 3.52
N LEU A 48 -9.84 -2.24 2.97
CA LEU A 48 -8.57 -2.43 3.71
C LEU A 48 -7.35 -2.01 2.87
#